data_AF-A0A0K0D3A4-F1
#
_entry.id   AF-A0A0K0D3A4-F1
#
_cell.length_a   1.000
_cell.length_b   1.000
_cell.length_c   1.000
_cell.angle_alpha   90.00
_cell.angle_beta   90.00
_cell.angle_gamma   90.00
#
_symmetry.space_group_name_H-M   'P 1'
#
loop_
_entity.id
_entity.type
_entity.pdbx_description
1 polymer ?
#
loop_
_entity_poly.entity_id
_entity_poly.type
_entity_poly.pdbx_seq_one_letter_code
_entity_poly.pdbx_strand_id
1 'polypeptide(L)'
;MVSSNLTELLRGPFRLLQRTKRGAAHFTYFPSTIKPEIGGVGGPAEKMNLCQAVNSALHIAMRTDNTAVVFGEDVAFGGVFRCSVGLKDKFG
;
A
#
# COMPACT_ATOMS: atom_id res chain seq x y z
N MET A 1 16.09 6.05 60.36
CA MET A 1 16.48 5.27 59.17
C MET A 1 15.19 4.80 58.52
N VAL A 2 14.42 5.68 57.87
CA VAL A 2 14.56 6.24 56.51
C VAL A 2 14.60 5.15 55.42
N SER A 3 13.56 5.24 54.58
CA SER A 3 13.41 4.78 53.19
C SER A 3 12.89 3.38 52.93
N SER A 4 11.55 3.29 52.95
CA SER A 4 10.79 2.59 51.91
C SER A 4 11.15 3.11 50.50
N ASN A 5 11.00 2.25 49.50
CA ASN A 5 10.74 2.58 48.09
C ASN A 5 11.74 3.48 47.35
N LEU A 6 12.87 2.93 46.84
CA LEU A 6 13.59 3.59 45.73
C LEU A 6 14.58 2.70 44.95
N THR A 7 14.31 1.41 44.74
CA THR A 7 15.23 0.54 43.97
C THR A 7 14.62 -0.21 42.78
N GLU A 8 13.30 -0.19 42.58
CA GLU A 8 12.68 -0.86 41.42
C GLU A 8 12.14 0.08 40.32
N LEU A 9 12.17 1.41 40.49
CA LEU A 9 11.43 2.30 39.58
C LEU A 9 12.26 3.13 38.58
N LEU A 10 13.58 2.92 38.47
CA LEU A 10 14.43 3.74 37.59
C LEU A 10 15.54 2.97 36.84
N ARG A 11 15.26 1.75 36.33
CA ARG A 11 16.24 0.98 35.53
C ARG A 11 15.79 0.53 34.14
N GLY A 12 14.70 1.08 33.61
CA GLY A 12 14.46 1.01 32.17
C GLY A 12 15.11 2.21 31.49
N PRO A 13 15.93 2.07 30.44
CA PRO A 13 16.16 3.19 29.54
C PRO A 13 14.79 3.53 28.96
N PHE A 14 14.19 4.62 29.47
CA PHE A 14 13.04 5.26 28.87
C PHE A 14 13.50 5.74 27.49
N ARG A 15 13.42 4.85 26.50
CA ARG A 15 13.41 5.26 25.10
C ARG A 15 12.16 6.11 24.99
N LEU A 16 12.36 7.42 25.08
CA LEU A 16 11.57 8.37 24.33
C LEU A 16 11.61 7.88 22.88
N LEU A 17 10.66 7.03 22.52
CA LEU A 17 10.12 7.03 21.17
C LEU A 17 9.52 8.42 21.02
N GLN A 18 10.37 9.38 20.67
CA GLN A 18 9.94 10.59 20.00
C GLN A 18 9.26 10.09 18.72
N ARG A 19 7.96 9.82 18.85
CA ARG A 19 7.06 9.60 17.76
C ARG A 19 7.08 10.91 16.99
N THR A 20 7.94 10.99 15.99
CA THR A 20 7.93 12.07 15.02
C THR A 20 6.51 12.12 14.46
N LYS A 21 5.70 13.06 14.95
CA LYS A 21 4.44 13.41 14.33
C LYS A 21 4.84 14.01 12.99
N ARG A 22 4.94 13.18 11.95
CA ARG A 22 5.13 13.64 10.58
C ARG A 22 3.87 14.41 10.19
N GLY A 23 3.84 15.71 10.46
CA GLY A 23 2.75 16.61 10.08
C GLY A 23 2.82 16.98 8.60
N ALA A 24 3.00 16.00 7.72
CA ALA A 24 3.27 16.21 6.29
C ALA A 24 2.19 15.65 5.36
N ALA A 25 1.12 15.05 5.91
CA ALA A 25 0.00 14.56 5.12
C ALA A 25 -1.27 15.35 5.46
N HIS A 26 -1.87 15.97 4.44
CA HIS A 26 -3.14 16.69 4.57
C HIS A 26 -4.32 15.74 4.91
N PHE A 27 -4.18 14.44 4.63
CA PHE A 27 -5.18 13.43 4.94
C PHE A 27 -4.56 12.16 5.54
N THR A 28 -5.39 11.38 6.22
CA THR A 28 -5.05 10.03 6.72
C THR A 28 -5.88 9.00 5.97
N TYR A 29 -5.22 8.04 5.31
CA TYR A 29 -5.92 6.90 4.71
C TYR A 29 -6.34 5.91 5.79
N PHE A 30 -7.61 5.50 5.76
CA PHE A 30 -8.14 4.42 6.61
C PHE A 30 -8.50 3.24 5.71
N PRO A 31 -7.92 2.04 5.94
CA PRO A 31 -8.24 0.88 5.14
C PRO A 31 -9.70 0.49 5.39
N SER A 32 -10.46 0.29 4.31
CA SER A 32 -11.78 -0.31 4.38
C SER A 32 -11.65 -1.83 4.49
N THR A 33 -12.54 -2.46 5.25
CA THR A 33 -12.72 -3.91 5.22
C THR A 33 -13.38 -4.31 3.91
N ILE A 34 -13.05 -5.50 3.41
CA ILE A 34 -13.70 -6.07 2.21
C ILE A 34 -15.21 -6.09 2.49
N LYS A 35 -15.98 -5.41 1.64
CA LYS A 35 -17.42 -5.44 1.76
C LYS A 35 -17.92 -6.84 1.40
N PRO A 36 -18.83 -7.44 2.18
CA PRO A 36 -19.32 -8.79 1.93
C PRO A 36 -19.98 -8.92 0.54
N GLU A 37 -20.58 -7.84 0.02
CA GLU A 37 -21.13 -7.80 -1.34
C GLU A 37 -20.09 -7.99 -2.46
N ILE A 38 -18.82 -7.59 -2.23
CA ILE A 38 -17.73 -7.74 -3.19
C ILE A 38 -17.05 -9.11 -2.99
N GLY A 39 -16.98 -9.58 -1.74
CA GLY A 39 -16.38 -10.86 -1.38
C GLY A 39 -17.07 -12.09 -1.98
N GLY A 40 -18.34 -11.96 -2.40
CA GLY A 40 -19.08 -13.05 -3.05
C GLY A 40 -18.99 -13.08 -4.58
N VAL A 41 -18.62 -11.97 -5.24
CA VAL A 41 -18.71 -11.83 -6.70
C VAL A 41 -17.33 -11.70 -7.37
N GLY A 42 -16.33 -11.18 -6.66
CA GLY A 42 -15.02 -10.77 -7.24
C GLY A 42 -13.81 -11.67 -6.97
N GLY A 43 -13.98 -12.82 -6.33
CA GLY A 43 -12.87 -13.68 -5.93
C GLY A 43 -12.05 -13.14 -4.75
N PRO A 44 -10.91 -13.76 -4.41
CA PRO A 44 -10.07 -13.34 -3.29
C PRO A 44 -9.54 -11.91 -3.49
N ALA A 45 -9.81 -11.02 -2.54
CA ALA A 45 -9.27 -9.67 -2.57
C ALA A 45 -7.90 -9.62 -1.88
N GLU A 46 -6.93 -9.00 -2.54
CA GLU A 46 -5.58 -8.80 -2.04
C GLU A 46 -5.38 -7.34 -1.60
N LYS A 47 -4.54 -7.13 -0.57
CA LYS A 47 -4.17 -5.79 -0.16
C LYS A 47 -3.20 -5.18 -1.18
N MET A 48 -3.66 -4.15 -1.87
CA MET A 48 -2.88 -3.42 -2.88
C MET A 48 -2.80 -1.93 -2.52
N ASN A 49 -1.68 -1.28 -2.86
CA ASN A 49 -1.62 0.17 -2.95
C ASN A 49 -2.29 0.65 -4.25
N LEU A 50 -2.46 1.98 -4.42
CA LEU A 50 -3.16 2.50 -5.60
C LEU A 50 -2.45 2.18 -6.92
N CYS A 51 -1.11 2.27 -6.99
CA CYS A 51 -0.37 1.95 -8.21
C CYS A 51 -0.54 0.48 -8.61
N GLN A 52 -0.51 -0.43 -7.63
CA GLN A 52 -0.76 -1.86 -7.83
C GLN A 52 -2.20 -2.13 -8.27
N ALA A 53 -3.18 -1.44 -7.70
CA ALA A 53 -4.58 -1.57 -8.10
C ALA A 53 -4.79 -1.12 -9.57
N VAL A 54 -4.16 -0.01 -9.99
CA VAL A 54 -4.16 0.44 -11.38
C VAL A 54 -3.51 -0.61 -12.30
N ASN A 55 -2.35 -1.14 -11.91
CA ASN A 55 -1.67 -2.18 -12.69
C ASN A 55 -2.51 -3.46 -12.85
N SER A 56 -3.15 -3.91 -11.76
CA SER A 56 -4.07 -5.05 -11.77
C SER A 56 -5.26 -4.82 -12.72
N ALA A 57 -5.85 -3.62 -12.68
CA ALA A 57 -6.93 -3.25 -13.58
C ALA A 57 -6.50 -3.25 -15.06
N LEU A 58 -5.29 -2.73 -15.36
CA LEU A 58 -4.73 -2.77 -16.72
C LEU A 58 -4.47 -4.21 -17.20
N HIS A 59 -3.95 -5.08 -16.33
CA HIS A 59 -3.80 -6.50 -16.64
C HIS A 59 -5.13 -7.19 -16.92
N ILE A 60 -6.19 -6.83 -16.21
CA ILE A 60 -7.54 -7.35 -16.47
C ILE A 60 -8.01 -6.86 -17.85
N ALA A 61 -7.95 -5.56 -18.10
CA ALA A 61 -8.41 -4.95 -19.36
C ALA A 61 -7.71 -5.56 -20.58
N MET A 62 -6.39 -5.64 -20.58
CA MET A 62 -5.60 -6.21 -21.69
C MET A 62 -5.77 -7.72 -21.86
N ARG A 63 -6.18 -8.43 -20.80
CA ARG A 63 -6.49 -9.86 -20.88
C ARG A 63 -7.91 -10.11 -21.39
N THR A 64 -8.86 -9.22 -21.09
CA THR A 64 -10.27 -9.37 -21.50
C THR A 64 -10.53 -8.85 -22.90
N ASP A 65 -9.77 -7.84 -23.34
CA ASP A 65 -9.94 -7.20 -24.64
C ASP A 65 -8.59 -7.18 -25.39
N ASN A 66 -8.52 -7.97 -26.46
CA ASN A 66 -7.33 -8.09 -27.30
C ASN A 66 -7.05 -6.82 -28.14
N THR A 67 -7.96 -5.85 -28.15
CA THR A 67 -7.77 -4.56 -28.83
C THR A 67 -7.23 -3.46 -27.89
N ALA A 68 -7.19 -3.74 -26.58
CA ALA A 68 -6.72 -2.78 -25.59
C ALA A 68 -5.21 -2.51 -25.73
N VAL A 69 -4.86 -1.22 -25.75
CA VAL A 69 -3.48 -0.74 -25.84
C VAL A 69 -3.19 0.27 -24.74
N VAL A 70 -1.95 0.30 -24.26
CA VAL A 70 -1.46 1.29 -23.28
C VAL A 70 -0.29 2.05 -23.91
N PHE A 71 -0.40 3.37 -23.96
CA PHE A 71 0.59 4.25 -24.57
C PHE A 71 0.82 5.51 -23.71
N GLY A 72 1.99 6.13 -23.86
CA GLY A 72 2.39 7.32 -23.12
C GLY A 72 3.90 7.40 -22.92
N GLU A 73 4.37 8.45 -22.24
CA GLU A 73 5.77 8.58 -21.83
C GLU A 73 6.13 7.54 -20.76
N ASP A 74 7.29 6.91 -20.89
CA ASP A 74 7.88 5.94 -19.95
C ASP A 74 7.04 4.70 -19.57
N VAL A 75 5.88 4.49 -20.21
CA VAL A 75 4.98 3.36 -19.88
C VAL A 75 5.62 1.99 -20.11
N ALA A 76 6.52 1.88 -21.10
CA ALA A 76 7.10 0.62 -21.55
C ALA A 76 7.97 -0.06 -20.48
N PHE A 77 8.71 0.71 -19.67
CA PHE A 77 9.53 0.18 -18.58
C PHE A 77 8.73 -0.02 -17.28
N GLY A 78 7.48 0.45 -17.26
CA GLY A 78 6.59 0.35 -16.11
C GLY A 78 6.05 1.69 -15.60
N GLY A 79 6.43 2.81 -16.23
CA GLY A 79 6.04 4.16 -15.85
C GLY A 79 6.77 4.68 -14.61
N VAL A 80 6.90 6.00 -14.50
CA VAL A 80 7.61 6.65 -13.39
C VAL A 80 6.95 6.42 -12.01
N PHE A 81 5.66 6.08 -12.00
CA PHE A 81 4.89 5.70 -10.80
C PHE A 81 4.66 4.18 -10.64
N ARG A 82 5.25 3.37 -11.53
CA ARG A 82 5.17 1.90 -11.52
C ARG A 82 3.79 1.30 -11.80
N CYS A 83 2.87 2.04 -12.44
CA CYS A 83 1.53 1.56 -12.74
C CYS A 83 1.47 0.57 -13.92
N SER A 84 2.48 0.53 -14.80
CA SER A 84 2.48 -0.33 -16.01
C SER A 84 3.58 -1.40 -16.00
N VAL A 85 4.19 -1.68 -14.83
CA VAL A 85 5.26 -2.68 -14.70
C VAL A 85 4.77 -4.03 -15.22
N GLY A 86 5.57 -4.67 -16.07
CA GLY A 86 5.30 -6.02 -16.61
C GLY A 86 4.19 -6.12 -17.65
N LEU A 87 3.52 -5.01 -18.04
CA LEU A 87 2.51 -5.05 -19.09
C LEU A 87 3.12 -5.35 -20.45
N LYS A 88 4.22 -4.67 -20.81
CA LYS A 88 4.93 -4.87 -22.08
C LYS A 88 5.45 -6.30 -22.21
N ASP A 89 6.15 -6.79 -21.18
CA ASP A 89 6.70 -8.16 -21.20
C ASP A 89 5.62 -9.24 -21.36
N LYS A 90 4.39 -8.97 -20.91
CA LYS A 90 3.27 -9.93 -20.93
C LYS A 90 2.42 -9.82 -22.20
N PHE A 91 2.22 -8.63 -22.73
CA PHE A 91 1.23 -8.36 -23.79
C PHE A 91 1.82 -7.80 -25.09
N GLY A 92 3.10 -7.37 -25.12
CA GLY A 92 3.79 -6.84 -26.31
C GLY A 92 4.41 -5.46 -26.10
#